data_AF-A0A7X8FCQ1-F1
#
_entry.id   AF-A0A7X8FCQ1-F1
#
_cell.length_a   1.000
_cell.length_b   1.000
_cell.length_c   1.000
_cell.angle_alpha   90.00
_cell.angle_beta   90.00
_cell.angle_gamma   90.00
#
_symmetry.space_group_name_H-M   'P 1'
#
loop_
_entity.id
_entity.type
_entity.pdbx_description
1 polymer ?
#
loop_
_entity_poly.entity_id
_entity_poly.type
_entity_poly.pdbx_seq_one_letter_code
_entity_poly.pdbx_strand_id
1 'polypeptide(L)' 'VGQEESEESRLLLVEVGQRTIALLVDEVSEVLSIPVEKISSLSGLEMGLGNSVSIEGVANLEEGFLILINVESLLLNVG' A
#
# COMPACT_ATOMS: atom_id res chain seq x y z
N VAL A 1 -5.35 32.98 -6.54
CA VAL A 1 -4.58 32.45 -7.68
C VAL A 1 -4.21 31.03 -7.30
N GLY A 2 -4.90 30.03 -7.84
CA GLY A 2 -4.66 28.62 -7.55
C GLY A 2 -3.66 28.06 -8.54
N GLN A 3 -2.63 27.38 -8.05
CA GLN A 3 -1.63 26.71 -8.89
C GLN A 3 -1.67 25.21 -8.58
N GLU A 4 -2.19 24.48 -9.56
CA GLU A 4 -1.74 23.17 -10.05
C GLU A 4 -1.37 22.09 -9.02
N GLU A 5 -2.37 21.33 -8.56
CA GLU A 5 -2.16 19.93 -8.15
C GLU A 5 -2.57 19.03 -9.32
N SER A 6 -1.65 18.47 -10.12
CA SER A 6 -1.97 17.24 -10.90
C SER A 6 -0.81 16.51 -11.61
N GLU A 7 0.42 17.03 -11.69
CA GLU A 7 1.43 16.37 -12.56
C GLU A 7 2.00 15.05 -11.98
N GLU A 8 1.93 14.87 -10.66
CA GLU A 8 2.56 13.77 -9.94
C GLU A 8 1.55 12.85 -9.24
N SER A 9 0.35 12.66 -9.80
CA SER A 9 -0.53 11.58 -9.30
C SER A 9 -0.79 10.55 -10.39
N ARG A 10 -0.88 9.28 -9.99
CA ARG A 10 -1.18 8.13 -10.85
C ARG A 10 -2.35 7.36 -10.25
N LEU A 11 -3.13 6.72 -11.12
CA LEU A 11 -4.18 5.80 -10.71
C LEU A 11 -3.67 4.37 -10.88
N LEU A 12 -3.43 3.69 -9.76
CA LEU A 12 -3.11 2.27 -9.74
C LEU A 12 -4.41 1.46 -9.75
N LEU A 13 -4.68 0.77 -10.85
CA LEU A 13 -5.84 -0.10 -10.97
C LEU A 13 -5.54 -1.48 -10.38
N VAL A 14 -6.34 -1.91 -9.41
CA VAL A 14 -6.22 -3.21 -8.73
C VAL A 14 -7.54 -3.97 -8.87
N GLU A 15 -7.45 -5.26 -9.15
CA GLU A 15 -8.58 -6.17 -9.16
C GLU A 15 -8.63 -6.96 -7.86
N VAL A 16 -9.75 -6.88 -7.14
CA VAL A 16 -10.01 -7.61 -5.90
C VAL A 16 -11.34 -8.34 -6.03
N GLY A 17 -11.27 -9.67 -6.14
CA GLY A 17 -12.44 -10.49 -6.45
C GLY A 17 -13.05 -10.13 -7.81
N GLN A 18 -14.27 -9.59 -7.82
CA GLN A 18 -14.97 -9.13 -9.03
C GLN A 18 -15.02 -7.60 -9.15
N ARG A 19 -14.22 -6.89 -8.35
CA ARG A 19 -14.21 -5.42 -8.28
C ARG A 19 -12.91 -4.89 -8.83
N THR A 20 -13.00 -3.88 -9.69
CA THR A 20 -11.84 -3.07 -10.11
C THR A 20 -11.86 -1.77 -9.33
N ILE A 21 -10.72 -1.42 -8.74
CA ILE A 21 -10.57 -0.23 -7.90
C ILE A 21 -9.37 0.57 -8.38
N ALA A 22 -9.48 1.89 -8.30
CA ALA A 22 -8.38 2.81 -8.56
C ALA A 22 -7.85 3.36 -7.23
N LEU A 23 -6.56 3.18 -6.99
CA LEU A 23 -5.83 3.81 -5.89
C LEU A 23 -5.14 5.06 -6.45
N LEU A 24 -5.40 6.23 -5.86
CA LEU A 24 -4.67 7.45 -6.16
C LEU A 24 -3.34 7.40 -5.40
N VAL A 25 -2.24 7.42 -6.13
CA VAL A 25 -0.88 7.41 -5.58
C VAL A 25 -0.09 8.57 -6.19
N ASP A 26 0.98 8.98 -5.53
CA ASP A 26 1.86 10.01 -6.07
C ASP A 26 2.67 9.41 -7.25
N GLU A 27 3.45 8.36 -6.99
CA GLU A 27 4.30 7.74 -7.99
C GLU A 27 4.37 6.21 -7.84
N VAL A 28 4.71 5.51 -8.93
CA VAL A 28 5.16 4.12 -8.90
C VAL A 28 6.67 4.11 -9.13
N SER A 29 7.45 3.83 -8.09
CA SER A 29 8.91 3.91 -8.16
C SER A 29 9.52 2.78 -8.97
N GLU A 30 9.18 1.52 -8.67
CA GLU A 30 9.78 0.34 -9.29
C GLU A 30 8.99 -0.95 -9.02
N VAL A 31 9.39 -2.04 -9.69
CA VAL A 31 8.86 -3.40 -9.47
C VAL A 31 9.98 -4.29 -8.95
N LEU A 32 9.85 -4.73 -7.70
CA LEU A 32 10.85 -5.55 -7.01
C LEU A 32 10.34 -6.97 -6.76
N SER A 33 11.24 -7.94 -6.94
CA SER A 33 11.01 -9.32 -6.47
C SER A 33 11.67 -9.51 -5.10
N ILE A 34 10.84 -9.73 -4.08
CA ILE A 34 11.30 -9.86 -2.69
C ILE A 34 11.10 -11.32 -2.24
N PRO A 35 12.17 -12.00 -1.78
CA PRO A 35 12.03 -13.32 -1.17
C PRO A 35 11.14 -13.23 0.07
N VAL A 36 10.21 -14.19 0.24
CA VAL A 36 9.22 -14.17 1.33
C VAL A 36 9.90 -14.17 2.71
N GLU A 37 11.09 -14.77 2.82
CA GLU A 37 11.85 -14.85 4.06
C GLU A 37 12.39 -13.47 4.51
N LYS A 38 12.44 -12.49 3.60
CA LYS A 38 12.80 -11.10 3.91
C LYS A 38 11.62 -10.26 4.40
N ILE A 39 10.41 -10.82 4.42
CA ILE A 39 9.19 -10.15 4.85
C ILE A 39 8.95 -10.50 6.32
N SER A 40 9.00 -9.48 7.18
CA SER A 40 8.63 -9.61 8.59
C SER A 40 7.14 -9.37 8.77
N SER A 41 6.42 -10.31 9.37
CA SER A 41 5.03 -10.08 9.77
C SER A 41 4.98 -9.05 10.90
N LEU A 42 4.07 -8.07 10.80
CA LEU A 42 3.83 -7.10 11.86
C LEU A 42 2.85 -7.61 12.92
N SER A 43 2.83 -8.93 13.17
CA SER A 43 2.00 -9.56 14.20
C SER A 43 2.21 -8.87 15.56
N GLY A 44 1.37 -7.90 15.91
CA GLY A 44 1.43 -7.13 17.16
C GLY A 44 1.62 -5.62 17.02
N LEU A 45 1.82 -5.06 15.82
CA LEU A 45 1.79 -3.60 15.63
C LEU A 45 0.36 -3.17 15.30
N GLU A 46 -0.41 -2.81 16.33
CA GLU A 46 -1.50 -1.85 16.16
C GLU A 46 -0.86 -0.50 15.86
N MET A 47 -0.53 -0.26 14.59
CA MET A 47 -0.16 1.08 14.21
C MET A 47 -1.36 1.98 14.47
N GLY A 48 -1.15 3.08 15.20
CA GLY A 48 -2.17 4.08 15.55
C GLY A 48 -2.77 4.84 14.36
N LEU A 49 -2.71 4.28 13.15
CA LEU A 49 -3.50 4.67 12.00
C LEU A 49 -4.88 4.01 12.16
N GLY A 50 -5.73 4.65 12.97
CA GLY A 50 -7.00 4.13 13.46
C GLY A 50 -7.63 2.99 12.64
N ASN A 51 -7.62 1.78 13.21
CA ASN A 51 -8.44 0.60 12.91
C ASN A 51 -8.64 0.13 11.45
N SER A 52 -8.07 0.79 10.42
CA SER A 52 -8.61 0.65 9.06
C SER A 52 -7.64 0.15 8.01
N VAL A 53 -6.32 0.16 8.27
CA VAL A 53 -5.31 -0.30 7.33
C VAL A 53 -4.55 -1.51 7.87
N SER A 54 -4.85 -2.69 7.33
CA SER A 54 -4.09 -3.90 7.64
C SER A 54 -2.80 -3.94 6.82
N ILE A 55 -1.67 -3.70 7.49
CA ILE A 55 -0.36 -4.03 6.94
C ILE A 55 -0.15 -5.53 7.02
N GLU A 56 0.24 -6.14 5.91
CA GLU A 56 0.56 -7.56 5.81
C GLU A 56 1.96 -7.85 6.37
N GLY A 57 2.91 -6.96 6.12
CA GLY A 57 4.26 -7.08 6.64
C GLY A 57 5.17 -5.91 6.25
N VAL A 58 6.43 -6.02 6.63
CA VAL A 58 7.48 -5.08 6.24
C VAL A 58 8.64 -5.87 5.65
N ALA A 59 9.03 -5.53 4.43
CA ALA A 59 10.27 -6.02 3.84
C ALA A 59 11.42 -5.10 4.24
N ASN A 60 12.47 -5.67 4.84
CA ASN A 60 13.70 -4.95 5.15
C ASN A 60 14.67 -5.10 3.97
N LEU A 61 14.95 -3.98 3.30
CA LEU A 61 15.87 -3.88 2.18
C LEU A 61 17.16 -3.19 2.63
N GLU A 62 18.23 -3.30 1.84
CA GLU A 62 19.50 -2.64 2.17
C GLU A 62 19.37 -1.11 2.23
N GLU A 63 18.46 -0.55 1.44
CA GLU A 63 18.25 0.89 1.31
C GLU A 63 17.00 1.41 2.04
N GLY A 64 16.34 0.58 2.87
CA GLY A 64 15.18 1.01 3.65
C GLY A 64 14.15 -0.07 3.89
N PHE A 65 12.91 0.34 4.15
CA PHE A 65 11.79 -0.55 4.44
C PHE A 65 10.68 -0.36 3.42
N LEU A 66 10.09 -1.47 2.96
CA LEU A 66 8.84 -1.46 2.20
C LEU A 66 7.72 -2.00 3.07
N ILE A 67 6.62 -1.26 3.13
CA ILE A 67 5.39 -1.68 3.81
C ILE A 67 4.53 -2.42 2.80
N LEU A 68 4.14 -3.66 3.13
CA LEU A 68 3.23 -4.45 2.32
C LEU A 68 1.80 -4.21 2.82
N ILE A 69 0.96 -3.63 1.97
CA ILE A 69 -0.41 -3.29 2.31
C ILE A 69 -1.35 -4.30 1.67
N ASN A 70 -2.25 -4.87 2.47
CA ASN A 70 -3.31 -5.72 1.93
C ASN A 70 -4.45 -4.84 1.39
N VAL A 71 -4.52 -4.73 0.06
CA VAL A 71 -5.53 -3.92 -0.64
C VAL A 71 -6.95 -4.44 -0.41
N GLU A 72 -7.15 -5.74 -0.23
CA GLU A 72 -8.48 -6.30 0.08
C GLU A 72 -8.99 -5.81 1.45
N SER A 73 -8.13 -5.87 2.48
CA SER A 73 -8.47 -5.38 3.83
C SER A 73 -8.75 -3.87 3.86
N LEU A 74 -8.05 -3.08 3.03
CA LEU A 74 -8.34 -1.64 2.91
C LEU A 74 -9.79 -1.36 2.50
N LEU A 75 -10.38 -2.23 1.68
CA LEU A 75 -11.69 -2.01 1.08
C LEU A 75 -12.83 -2.45 2.00
N LEU A 76 -12.57 -3.44 2.86
CA LEU A 76 -13.57 -3.99 3.79
C LEU A 76 -13.95 -3.00 4.90
N ASN A 77 -13.13 -1.97 5.13
CA ASN A 77 -13.38 -0.92 6.12
C ASN A 77 -14.02 0.35 5.53
N VAL A 78 -14.38 0.36 4.23
CA VAL A 78 -15.07 1.47 3.56
C VAL A 78 -16.58 1.22 3.53
N GLY A 79 -17.16 0.88 4.69
CA GLY A 79 -18.58 0.58 4.90
C GLY A 79 -19.25 1.55 5.88
#